data_AF-A0A395YES5-F1
#
_entry.id   AF-A0A395YES5-F1
#
_cell.length_a   1.000
_cell.length_b   1.000
_cell.length_c   1.000
_cell.angle_alpha   90.00
_cell.angle_beta   90.00
_cell.angle_gamma   90.00
#
_symmetry.space_group_name_H-M   'P 1'
#
loop_
_entity.id
_entity.type
_entity.pdbx_description
1 polymer ?
#
loop_
_entity_poly.entity_id
_entity_poly.type
_entity_poly.pdbx_seq_one_letter_code
_entity_poly.pdbx_strand_id
1 'polypeptide(L)'
;MIADMMVCPTDGEGRFYWDIPDRAAVYQASADCIYTQAFHCESGLPVYLYPTQGADRMNSQRVEYYRQKYREYGNKDRIPRAVAYHICGSMGALLDGHHKVCAAALEGELVRCLTIIPFGGFTYRVDGAGKDRTLMKQNAVFAGIEINFQELDGRIRKELEMEEERHRNAYHGVNEAAAIENGPLVTRAWEPEYARCACRYPDAEEYAEILASGMKDSRSITDEDIKESLLDCSREGDERFSALLSLLTIDGDSRLKNVAMKCIENRKDYGLQKKAFRSLLQLKEDQEVEEFLIRYLVEEPVVGDKLRDLAYSYFEEP
;
A
#
# COMPACT_ATOMS: atom_id res chain seq x y z
N MET A 1 17.97 -4.77 -8.79
CA MET A 1 17.01 -4.70 -9.92
C MET A 1 16.43 -3.29 -10.00
N ILE A 2 15.96 -2.86 -11.17
CA ILE A 2 15.12 -1.66 -11.32
C ILE A 2 13.77 -2.14 -11.87
N ALA A 3 12.67 -1.80 -11.19
CA ALA A 3 11.31 -2.15 -11.59
C ALA A 3 10.46 -0.89 -11.78
N ASP A 4 9.57 -0.90 -12.77
CA ASP A 4 8.53 0.12 -12.94
C ASP A 4 7.30 -0.32 -12.15
N MET A 5 6.94 0.44 -11.11
CA MET A 5 5.96 0.03 -10.11
C MET A 5 4.90 1.10 -9.90
N MET A 6 3.70 0.66 -9.52
CA MET A 6 2.68 1.54 -8.97
C MET A 6 2.82 1.55 -7.45
N VAL A 7 3.01 2.71 -6.85
CA VAL A 7 3.18 2.87 -5.41
C VAL A 7 2.14 3.83 -4.84
N CYS A 8 1.71 3.57 -3.61
CA CYS A 8 0.79 4.41 -2.87
C CYS A 8 1.51 5.69 -2.40
N PRO A 9 0.88 6.87 -2.46
CA PRO A 9 1.41 8.10 -1.91
C PRO A 9 1.25 8.18 -0.37
N THR A 10 1.39 7.04 0.32
CA THR A 10 1.17 6.87 1.76
C THR A 10 2.36 6.16 2.41
N ASP A 11 2.41 6.21 3.74
CA ASP A 11 3.40 5.52 4.57
C ASP A 11 3.01 4.08 4.94
N GLY A 12 1.86 3.60 4.47
CA GLY A 12 1.30 2.29 4.83
C GLY A 12 0.63 2.22 6.20
N GLU A 13 0.49 3.36 6.90
CA GLU A 13 -0.19 3.49 8.20
C GLU A 13 -1.43 4.39 8.11
N GLY A 14 -1.99 4.52 6.90
CA GLY A 14 -3.12 5.40 6.65
C GLY A 14 -2.79 6.90 6.69
N ARG A 15 -1.52 7.29 6.58
CA ARG A 15 -1.11 8.70 6.48
C ARG A 15 -0.51 9.02 5.11
N PHE A 16 -0.57 10.30 4.77
CA PHE A 16 0.14 10.82 3.61
C PHE A 16 1.65 10.60 3.79
N TYR A 17 2.35 10.19 2.73
CA TYR A 17 3.76 9.76 2.86
C TYR A 17 4.67 10.81 3.49
N TRP A 18 4.36 12.10 3.33
CA TRP A 18 5.17 13.21 3.85
C TRP A 18 4.69 13.73 5.21
N ASP A 19 3.62 13.15 5.75
CA ASP A 19 3.07 13.42 7.08
C ASP A 19 3.60 12.40 8.10
N ILE A 20 4.92 12.39 8.25
CA ILE A 20 5.63 11.48 9.16
C ILE A 20 5.87 12.16 10.52
N PRO A 21 6.10 11.40 11.61
CA PRO A 21 6.54 11.97 12.87
C PRO A 21 8.01 12.44 12.79
N ASP A 22 8.34 13.51 13.54
CA ASP A 22 9.71 14.06 13.66
C ASP A 22 10.62 13.24 14.59
N ARG A 23 10.39 11.94 14.66
CA ARG A 23 11.13 10.99 15.50
C ARG A 23 11.18 9.64 14.81
N ALA A 24 12.16 8.83 15.20
CA ALA A 24 12.17 7.41 14.83
C ALA A 24 10.83 6.76 15.20
N ALA A 25 10.21 6.12 14.22
CA ALA A 25 8.95 5.41 14.35
C ALA A 25 9.06 4.05 13.67
N VAL A 26 8.38 3.06 14.24
CA VAL A 26 8.23 1.75 13.61
C VAL A 26 6.98 1.80 12.74
N TYR A 27 7.10 1.31 11.51
CA TYR A 27 6.02 1.20 10.55
C TYR A 27 5.76 -0.28 10.29
N GLN A 28 4.51 -0.73 10.28
CA GLN A 28 4.12 -2.07 9.83
C GLN A 28 4.60 -2.33 8.41
N ALA A 29 4.54 -1.32 7.54
CA ALA A 29 5.09 -1.39 6.19
C ALA A 29 6.60 -1.67 6.12
N SER A 30 7.34 -1.52 7.23
CA SER A 30 8.77 -1.87 7.32
C SER A 30 9.03 -3.33 7.75
N ALA A 31 7.99 -4.08 8.11
CA ALA A 31 8.10 -5.48 8.47
C ALA A 31 8.43 -6.35 7.24
N ASP A 32 9.29 -7.36 7.43
CA ASP A 32 9.66 -8.30 6.36
C ASP A 32 8.46 -9.13 5.89
N CYS A 33 7.54 -9.45 6.79
CA CYS A 33 6.26 -10.07 6.49
C CYS A 33 5.15 -9.51 7.37
N ILE A 34 3.92 -9.55 6.86
CA ILE A 34 2.71 -9.14 7.56
C ILE A 34 1.77 -10.34 7.62
N TYR A 35 1.22 -10.58 8.81
CA TYR A 35 0.17 -11.58 8.97
C TYR A 35 -1.19 -10.96 8.67
N THR A 36 -1.91 -11.52 7.71
CA THR A 36 -3.30 -11.13 7.45
C THR A 36 -4.22 -11.57 8.57
N GLN A 37 -5.46 -11.09 8.55
CA GLN A 37 -6.45 -11.56 9.50
C GLN A 37 -6.70 -13.06 9.38
N ALA A 38 -6.66 -13.72 8.23
CA ALA A 38 -6.75 -15.19 8.14
C ALA A 38 -5.42 -15.92 8.42
N PHE A 39 -4.40 -15.23 8.93
CA PHE A 39 -3.06 -15.74 9.24
C PHE A 39 -2.22 -16.17 8.02
N HIS A 40 -2.51 -15.61 6.84
CA HIS A 40 -1.57 -15.67 5.72
C HIS A 40 -0.36 -14.79 6.04
N CYS A 41 0.83 -15.19 5.58
CA CYS A 41 2.08 -14.51 5.88
C CYS A 41 2.65 -13.96 4.58
N GLU A 42 2.41 -12.68 4.33
CA GLU A 42 2.73 -12.05 3.04
C GLU A 42 3.96 -11.17 3.16
N SER A 43 4.89 -11.33 2.21
CA SER A 43 6.04 -10.44 2.04
C SER A 43 5.72 -9.47 0.89
N GLY A 44 5.75 -8.18 1.20
CA GLY A 44 5.24 -7.17 0.27
C GLY A 44 6.22 -6.76 -0.83
N LEU A 45 5.63 -6.18 -1.88
CA LEU A 45 6.35 -5.34 -2.83
C LEU A 45 6.57 -3.94 -2.24
N PRO A 46 7.58 -3.17 -2.69
CA PRO A 46 7.80 -1.80 -2.23
C PRO A 46 6.69 -0.87 -2.78
N VAL A 47 5.58 -0.79 -2.05
CA VAL A 47 4.38 -0.04 -2.44
C VAL A 47 4.15 1.22 -1.60
N TYR A 48 4.85 1.42 -0.50
CA TYR A 48 4.75 2.60 0.34
C TYR A 48 6.00 3.47 0.25
N LEU A 49 5.84 4.75 0.58
CA LEU A 49 6.89 5.75 0.42
C LEU A 49 7.28 6.39 1.75
N TYR A 50 8.58 6.62 1.89
CA TYR A 50 9.17 7.45 2.93
C TYR A 50 9.89 8.65 2.29
N PRO A 51 9.68 9.88 2.78
CA PRO A 51 10.24 11.08 2.18
C PRO A 51 11.72 11.21 2.54
N THR A 52 12.59 11.48 1.56
CA THR A 52 13.99 11.82 1.83
C THR A 52 14.29 13.33 1.79
N GLN A 53 13.27 14.16 1.60
CA GLN A 53 13.37 15.61 1.54
C GLN A 53 12.49 16.23 2.62
N GLY A 54 12.94 17.32 3.23
CA GLY A 54 12.14 18.08 4.21
C GLY A 54 10.92 18.75 3.59
N ALA A 55 9.81 18.77 4.33
CA ALA A 55 8.53 19.31 3.88
C ALA A 55 8.57 20.81 3.52
N ASP A 56 9.61 21.54 3.94
CA ASP A 56 9.88 22.94 3.58
C ASP A 56 10.17 23.12 2.09
N ARG A 57 10.53 22.02 1.40
CA ARG A 57 10.80 22.02 -0.05
C ARG A 57 9.55 21.83 -0.90
N MET A 58 8.39 21.66 -0.27
CA MET A 58 7.12 21.63 -0.98
C MET A 58 6.91 22.94 -1.74
N ASN A 59 6.58 22.84 -3.03
CA ASN A 59 6.27 23.96 -3.89
C ASN A 59 4.92 23.70 -4.55
N SER A 60 3.90 24.46 -4.14
CA SER A 60 2.52 24.28 -4.61
C SER A 60 2.35 24.50 -6.11
N GLN A 61 3.09 25.43 -6.71
CA GLN A 61 3.06 25.64 -8.17
C GLN A 61 3.61 24.43 -8.92
N ARG A 62 4.64 23.77 -8.37
CA ARG A 62 5.19 22.54 -8.94
C ARG A 62 4.24 21.36 -8.78
N VAL A 63 3.54 21.28 -7.66
CA VAL A 63 2.47 20.28 -7.45
C VAL A 63 1.36 20.50 -8.48
N GLU A 64 0.83 21.71 -8.62
CA GLU A 64 -0.24 21.99 -9.58
C GLU A 64 0.18 21.71 -11.03
N TYR A 65 1.43 22.02 -11.40
CA TYR A 65 1.99 21.62 -12.69
C TYR A 65 1.87 20.12 -12.92
N TYR A 66 2.20 19.28 -11.93
CA TYR A 66 2.06 17.83 -12.07
C TYR A 66 0.60 17.36 -12.01
N ARG A 67 -0.27 17.99 -11.23
CA ARG A 67 -1.72 17.70 -11.24
C ARG A 67 -2.31 17.90 -12.62
N GLN A 68 -1.93 18.99 -13.30
CA GLN A 68 -2.31 19.20 -14.70
C GLN A 68 -1.83 18.08 -15.62
N LYS A 69 -0.64 17.50 -15.39
CA LYS A 69 -0.14 16.35 -16.15
C LYS A 69 -0.92 15.07 -15.89
N TYR A 70 -1.34 14.83 -14.65
CA TYR A 70 -2.25 13.72 -14.32
C TYR A 70 -3.58 13.87 -15.05
N ARG A 71 -4.20 15.06 -15.01
CA ARG A 71 -5.46 15.34 -15.72
C ARG A 71 -5.33 15.26 -17.25
N GLU A 72 -4.23 15.76 -17.81
CA GLU A 72 -3.98 15.78 -19.26
C GLU A 72 -3.74 14.37 -19.82
N TYR A 73 -2.89 13.58 -19.14
CA TYR A 73 -2.49 12.27 -19.63
C TYR A 73 -3.45 11.16 -19.20
N GLY A 74 -4.17 11.32 -18.09
CA GLY A 74 -4.82 10.21 -17.39
C GLY A 74 -3.81 9.12 -17.02
N ASN A 75 -4.28 7.91 -16.69
CA ASN A 75 -3.44 6.75 -16.34
C ASN A 75 -2.71 6.11 -17.56
N LYS A 76 -2.15 6.93 -18.45
CA LYS A 76 -1.35 6.50 -19.60
C LYS A 76 0.14 6.49 -19.25
N ASP A 77 0.95 5.79 -20.05
CA ASP A 77 2.41 5.63 -19.86
C ASP A 77 3.24 6.94 -19.93
N ARG A 78 2.57 8.09 -20.06
CA ARG A 78 3.15 9.43 -20.17
C ARG A 78 3.21 10.21 -18.85
N ILE A 79 2.59 9.71 -17.77
CA ILE A 79 2.74 10.33 -16.44
C ILE A 79 4.23 10.29 -16.04
N PRO A 80 4.82 11.43 -15.59
CA PRO A 80 6.19 11.46 -15.12
C PRO A 80 6.43 10.50 -13.96
N ARG A 81 7.49 9.68 -14.06
CA ARG A 81 7.84 8.70 -13.03
C ARG A 81 8.59 9.35 -11.87
N ALA A 82 8.26 8.94 -10.65
CA ALA A 82 9.11 9.12 -9.48
C ALA A 82 10.27 8.12 -9.48
N VAL A 83 11.23 8.29 -8.57
CA VAL A 83 12.34 7.34 -8.36
C VAL A 83 12.42 7.02 -6.89
N ALA A 84 12.44 5.75 -6.54
CA ALA A 84 12.55 5.29 -5.15
C ALA A 84 13.62 4.20 -4.99
N TYR A 85 14.10 4.05 -3.77
CA TYR A 85 14.96 2.96 -3.34
C TYR A 85 14.24 2.12 -2.30
N HIS A 86 14.05 0.83 -2.53
CA HIS A 86 13.45 -0.08 -1.55
C HIS A 86 14.39 -0.24 -0.35
N ILE A 87 13.86 -0.01 0.85
CA ILE A 87 14.63 -0.08 2.11
C ILE A 87 14.41 -1.43 2.79
N CYS A 88 13.16 -1.73 3.16
CA CYS A 88 12.77 -2.95 3.86
C CYS A 88 11.25 -3.15 3.74
N GLY A 89 10.78 -4.38 3.96
CA GLY A 89 9.36 -4.72 3.86
C GLY A 89 8.71 -4.18 2.58
N SER A 90 7.63 -3.44 2.74
CA SER A 90 6.89 -2.74 1.67
C SER A 90 7.29 -1.27 1.51
N MET A 91 8.32 -0.79 2.20
CA MET A 91 8.69 0.63 2.29
C MET A 91 9.85 1.00 1.33
N GLY A 92 9.68 2.09 0.58
CA GLY A 92 10.71 2.69 -0.26
C GLY A 92 11.03 4.14 0.12
N ALA A 93 12.31 4.50 0.14
CA ALA A 93 12.75 5.89 0.23
C ALA A 93 12.59 6.59 -1.13
N LEU A 94 11.81 7.66 -1.16
CA LEU A 94 11.57 8.45 -2.36
C LEU A 94 12.78 9.34 -2.68
N LEU A 95 13.56 9.00 -3.70
CA LEU A 95 14.78 9.72 -4.09
C LEU A 95 14.49 10.96 -4.95
N ASP A 96 13.51 10.88 -5.84
CA ASP A 96 13.04 11.98 -6.68
C ASP A 96 11.53 11.87 -6.91
N GLY A 97 10.87 13.03 -6.99
CA GLY A 97 9.46 13.10 -7.38
C GLY A 97 8.51 13.47 -6.25
N HIS A 98 8.96 14.09 -5.16
CA HIS A 98 8.11 14.50 -4.04
C HIS A 98 6.87 15.31 -4.47
N HIS A 99 7.01 16.27 -5.39
CA HIS A 99 5.85 17.02 -5.92
C HIS A 99 4.95 16.16 -6.84
N LYS A 100 5.48 15.12 -7.49
CA LYS A 100 4.69 14.17 -8.30
C LYS A 100 3.82 13.32 -7.39
N VAL A 101 4.35 12.85 -6.26
CA VAL A 101 3.61 12.09 -5.25
C VAL A 101 2.52 12.95 -4.61
N CYS A 102 2.81 14.22 -4.30
CA CYS A 102 1.80 15.16 -3.83
C CYS A 102 0.66 15.34 -4.85
N ALA A 103 1.01 15.49 -6.13
CA ALA A 103 0.02 15.62 -7.19
C ALA A 103 -0.83 14.35 -7.34
N ALA A 104 -0.20 13.17 -7.32
CA ALA A 104 -0.89 11.89 -7.40
C ALA A 104 -1.90 11.72 -6.25
N ALA A 105 -1.49 12.01 -5.02
CA ALA A 105 -2.37 11.97 -3.86
C ALA A 105 -3.61 12.82 -4.06
N LEU A 106 -3.44 14.09 -4.46
CA LEU A 106 -4.55 15.03 -4.67
C LEU A 106 -5.45 14.66 -5.85
N GLU A 107 -4.94 13.97 -6.86
CA GLU A 107 -5.75 13.45 -7.97
C GLU A 107 -6.34 12.06 -7.66
N GLY A 108 -6.00 11.45 -6.53
CA GLY A 108 -6.47 10.11 -6.16
C GLY A 108 -5.84 8.98 -6.97
N GLU A 109 -4.64 9.20 -7.48
CA GLU A 109 -3.94 8.29 -8.39
C GLU A 109 -2.78 7.59 -7.68
N LEU A 110 -2.45 6.38 -8.12
CA LEU A 110 -1.18 5.74 -7.74
C LEU A 110 0.00 6.46 -8.42
N VAL A 111 1.18 6.37 -7.82
CA VAL A 111 2.41 6.96 -8.35
C VAL A 111 3.14 5.93 -9.20
N ARG A 112 3.43 6.27 -10.46
CA ARG A 112 4.38 5.49 -11.27
C ARG A 112 5.80 5.77 -10.80
N CYS A 113 6.52 4.73 -10.40
CA CYS A 113 7.83 4.85 -9.77
C CYS A 113 8.84 3.87 -10.37
N LEU A 114 10.00 4.38 -10.77
CA LEU A 114 11.16 3.54 -11.04
C LEU A 114 11.82 3.20 -9.70
N THR A 115 11.58 1.99 -9.21
CA THR A 115 12.05 1.54 -7.91
C THR A 115 13.32 0.70 -8.08
N ILE A 116 14.37 1.13 -7.40
CA ILE A 116 15.62 0.37 -7.26
C ILE A 116 15.41 -0.61 -6.11
N ILE A 117 15.48 -1.90 -6.43
CA ILE A 117 15.25 -2.99 -5.46
C ILE A 117 16.56 -3.76 -5.26
N PRO A 118 17.16 -3.69 -4.06
CA PRO A 118 18.36 -4.46 -3.72
C PRO A 118 18.13 -5.97 -3.79
N PHE A 119 19.22 -6.71 -3.96
CA PHE A 119 19.18 -8.17 -3.85
C PHE A 119 18.96 -8.57 -2.40
N GLY A 120 17.93 -9.37 -2.13
CA GLY A 120 17.58 -9.83 -0.77
C GLY A 120 18.20 -11.17 -0.40
N GLY A 121 18.52 -12.01 -1.37
CA GLY A 121 19.06 -13.35 -1.14
C GLY A 121 18.52 -14.37 -2.14
N PHE A 122 18.75 -15.65 -1.88
CA PHE A 122 18.20 -16.74 -2.70
C PHE A 122 17.13 -17.52 -1.95
N THR A 123 16.11 -17.97 -2.69
CA THR A 123 15.31 -19.12 -2.26
C THR A 123 16.03 -20.42 -2.66
N TYR A 124 15.76 -21.48 -1.91
CA TYR A 124 16.43 -22.75 -2.08
C TYR A 124 15.41 -23.87 -2.25
N ARG A 125 15.69 -24.78 -3.18
CA ARG A 125 15.01 -26.08 -3.25
C ARG A 125 15.90 -27.15 -2.66
N VAL A 126 15.28 -28.13 -2.01
CA VAL A 126 15.97 -29.33 -1.55
C VAL A 126 15.97 -30.33 -2.70
N ASP A 127 17.15 -30.81 -3.06
CA ASP A 127 17.33 -31.93 -3.98
C ASP A 127 17.82 -33.17 -3.21
N GLY A 128 17.43 -34.36 -3.67
CA GLY A 128 17.73 -35.63 -3.02
C GLY A 128 16.86 -35.99 -1.80
N ALA A 129 17.11 -37.16 -1.22
CA ALA A 129 16.37 -37.69 -0.06
C ALA A 129 17.30 -38.22 1.04
N GLY A 130 16.84 -38.18 2.29
CA GLY A 130 17.60 -38.71 3.43
C GLY A 130 18.89 -37.93 3.69
N LYS A 131 20.03 -38.63 3.69
CA LYS A 131 21.35 -38.04 3.97
C LYS A 131 21.99 -37.32 2.76
N ASP A 132 21.45 -37.52 1.56
CA ASP A 132 21.98 -36.92 0.31
C ASP A 132 21.28 -35.59 -0.03
N ARG A 133 20.63 -34.96 0.95
CA ARG A 133 19.93 -33.68 0.75
C ARG A 133 20.93 -32.57 0.45
N THR A 134 20.72 -31.88 -0.66
CA THR A 134 21.49 -30.69 -1.05
C THR A 134 20.57 -29.50 -1.27
N LEU A 135 21.02 -28.31 -0.87
CA LEU A 135 20.31 -27.06 -1.10
C LEU A 135 20.78 -26.46 -2.42
N MET A 136 19.84 -26.32 -3.35
CA MET A 136 20.11 -25.75 -4.66
C MET A 136 19.42 -24.39 -4.76
N LYS A 137 20.16 -23.36 -5.15
CA LYS A 137 19.61 -22.02 -5.41
C LYS A 137 18.51 -22.13 -6.46
N GLN A 138 17.32 -21.69 -6.11
CA GLN A 138 16.13 -21.73 -6.96
C GLN A 138 15.87 -20.37 -7.59
N ASN A 139 15.60 -19.34 -6.78
CA ASN A 139 15.34 -17.98 -7.26
C ASN A 139 16.25 -16.96 -6.59
N ALA A 140 16.63 -15.91 -7.31
CA ALA A 140 17.14 -14.68 -6.75
C ALA A 140 15.97 -13.78 -6.35
N VAL A 141 16.01 -13.26 -5.13
CA VAL A 141 14.91 -12.50 -4.52
C VAL A 141 15.26 -11.02 -4.49
N PHE A 142 14.32 -10.18 -4.93
CA PHE A 142 14.37 -8.73 -4.89
C PHE A 142 13.06 -8.22 -4.29
N ALA A 143 13.00 -8.04 -2.96
CA ALA A 143 11.73 -7.90 -2.22
C ALA A 143 10.79 -9.09 -2.54
N GLY A 144 9.50 -8.85 -2.80
CA GLY A 144 8.56 -9.87 -3.26
C GLY A 144 8.74 -10.34 -4.72
N ILE A 145 9.78 -9.92 -5.45
CA ILE A 145 10.01 -10.32 -6.85
C ILE A 145 11.07 -11.41 -6.90
N GLU A 146 10.67 -12.57 -7.43
CA GLU A 146 11.54 -13.72 -7.60
C GLU A 146 11.91 -13.94 -9.07
N ILE A 147 13.21 -14.11 -9.33
CA ILE A 147 13.73 -14.44 -10.67
C ILE A 147 14.41 -15.80 -10.61
N ASN A 148 14.04 -16.72 -11.50
CA ASN A 148 14.65 -18.04 -11.56
C ASN A 148 16.17 -17.92 -11.76
N PHE A 149 16.93 -18.50 -10.83
CA PHE A 149 18.38 -18.37 -10.81
C PHE A 149 19.02 -18.95 -12.08
N GLN A 150 18.45 -20.00 -12.66
CA GLN A 150 18.98 -20.64 -13.87
C GLN A 150 18.74 -19.83 -15.14
N GLU A 151 17.75 -18.93 -15.12
CA GLU A 151 17.43 -18.03 -16.24
C GLU A 151 18.32 -16.78 -16.25
N LEU A 152 19.04 -16.52 -15.16
CA LEU A 152 19.96 -15.38 -15.07
C LEU A 152 21.23 -15.60 -15.92
N ASP A 153 21.68 -14.50 -16.54
CA ASP A 153 22.98 -14.45 -17.19
C ASP A 153 24.11 -14.88 -16.23
N GLY A 154 25.11 -15.59 -16.75
CA GLY A 154 26.20 -16.13 -15.92
C GLY A 154 26.99 -15.05 -15.18
N ARG A 155 27.08 -13.85 -15.74
CA ARG A 155 27.76 -12.71 -15.10
C ARG A 155 26.94 -12.16 -13.94
N ILE A 156 25.62 -12.08 -14.09
CA ILE A 156 24.70 -11.66 -13.03
C ILE A 156 24.69 -12.68 -11.90
N ARG A 157 24.61 -13.98 -12.22
CA ARG A 157 24.67 -15.06 -11.20
C ARG A 157 25.90 -14.91 -10.31
N LYS A 158 27.08 -14.75 -10.91
CA LYS A 158 28.33 -14.58 -10.17
C LYS A 158 28.30 -13.35 -9.25
N GLU A 159 27.75 -12.23 -9.72
CA GLU A 159 27.63 -11.02 -8.90
C GLU A 159 26.71 -11.25 -7.69
N LEU A 160 25.55 -11.87 -7.88
CA LEU A 160 24.62 -12.15 -6.79
C LEU A 160 25.20 -13.14 -5.76
N GLU A 161 25.98 -14.12 -6.21
CA GLU A 161 26.68 -15.04 -5.30
C GLU A 161 27.76 -14.33 -4.47
N MET A 162 28.50 -13.40 -5.08
CA MET A 162 29.45 -12.56 -4.35
C MET A 162 28.72 -11.64 -3.35
N GLU A 163 27.57 -11.09 -3.72
CA GLU A 163 26.77 -10.24 -2.84
C GLU A 163 26.18 -11.01 -1.66
N GLU A 164 25.71 -12.25 -1.86
CA GLU A 164 25.27 -13.14 -0.77
C GLU A 164 26.41 -13.42 0.23
N GLU A 165 27.64 -13.61 -0.26
CA GLU A 165 28.80 -13.78 0.60
C GLU A 165 29.13 -12.49 1.38
N ARG A 166 29.04 -11.31 0.75
CA ARG A 166 29.17 -10.02 1.43
C ARG A 166 28.13 -9.84 2.53
N HIS A 167 26.86 -10.14 2.25
CA HIS A 167 25.77 -10.04 3.21
C HIS A 167 26.00 -10.95 4.42
N ARG A 168 26.39 -12.22 4.21
CA ARG A 168 26.72 -13.14 5.31
C ARG A 168 27.88 -12.64 6.17
N ASN A 169 28.90 -12.05 5.56
CA ASN A 169 30.05 -11.52 6.27
C ASN A 169 29.74 -10.21 7.02
N ALA A 170 28.82 -9.38 6.50
CA ALA A 170 28.41 -8.12 7.13
C ALA A 170 27.58 -8.33 8.41
N TYR A 171 26.80 -9.43 8.49
CA TYR A 171 26.00 -9.78 9.67
C TYR A 171 26.83 -10.04 10.94
N HIS A 172 28.15 -10.23 10.82
CA HIS A 172 29.05 -10.44 11.96
C HIS A 172 29.58 -9.13 12.59
N GLY A 173 29.10 -7.95 12.16
CA GLY A 173 29.68 -6.66 12.56
C GLY A 173 28.71 -5.56 12.99
N VAL A 174 27.41 -5.81 13.16
CA VAL A 174 26.46 -4.76 13.56
C VAL A 174 26.36 -4.69 15.08
N ASN A 175 27.37 -4.10 15.71
CA ASN A 175 27.27 -3.58 17.07
C ASN A 175 27.33 -2.05 16.98
N GLU A 176 26.16 -1.44 17.12
CA GLU A 176 25.86 -0.06 17.53
C GLU A 176 24.72 0.49 16.68
N ALA A 177 23.56 0.67 17.32
CA ALA A 177 22.59 1.64 16.86
C ALA A 177 23.26 3.01 16.98
N ALA A 178 23.94 3.45 15.92
CA ALA A 178 24.39 4.84 15.83
C ALA A 178 23.16 5.70 16.15
N ALA A 179 23.31 6.64 17.10
CA ALA A 179 22.23 7.55 17.44
C ALA A 179 21.84 8.31 16.17
N ILE A 180 20.72 7.91 15.56
CA ILE A 180 20.16 8.61 14.41
C ILE A 180 19.67 9.95 14.96
N GLU A 181 20.37 11.03 14.60
CA GLU A 181 19.90 12.36 14.92
C GLU A 181 18.56 12.60 14.21
N ASN A 182 17.58 13.14 14.94
CA ASN A 182 16.32 13.55 14.32
C ASN A 182 16.63 14.63 13.26
N GLY A 183 16.37 14.30 12.00
CA GLY A 183 16.49 15.24 10.89
C GLY A 183 15.16 15.97 10.67
N PRO A 184 15.16 17.26 10.28
CA PRO A 184 13.95 18.06 10.14
C PRO A 184 13.20 17.71 8.86
N LEU A 185 12.67 16.49 8.75
CA LEU A 185 11.80 16.11 7.64
C LEU A 185 10.43 16.78 7.78
N VAL A 186 10.00 17.04 9.01
CA VAL A 186 8.68 17.58 9.35
C VAL A 186 8.85 19.03 9.80
N THR A 187 8.54 19.96 8.90
CA THR A 187 8.70 21.41 9.15
C THR A 187 7.39 22.18 9.02
N ARG A 188 6.28 21.49 8.71
CA ARG A 188 4.96 22.09 8.50
C ARG A 188 3.84 21.09 8.75
N ALA A 189 2.63 21.60 8.97
CA ALA A 189 1.41 20.80 8.90
C ALA A 189 0.94 20.66 7.43
N TRP A 190 0.27 19.54 7.14
CA TRP A 190 -0.33 19.27 5.84
C TRP A 190 -1.78 19.73 5.78
N GLU A 191 -2.19 20.20 4.60
CA GLU A 191 -3.56 20.59 4.33
C GLU A 191 -4.49 19.37 4.47
N PRO A 192 -5.74 19.54 4.96
CA PRO A 192 -6.69 18.44 5.19
C PRO A 192 -6.95 17.55 3.97
N GLU A 193 -6.81 18.10 2.76
CA GLU A 193 -6.91 17.34 1.51
C GLU A 193 -5.91 16.19 1.43
N TYR A 194 -4.65 16.39 1.84
CA TYR A 194 -3.64 15.32 1.83
C TYR A 194 -3.94 14.21 2.83
N ALA A 195 -4.43 14.58 4.02
CA ALA A 195 -4.88 13.60 5.01
C ALA A 195 -6.04 12.76 4.49
N ARG A 196 -7.02 13.39 3.82
CA ARG A 196 -8.15 12.69 3.19
C ARG A 196 -7.72 11.76 2.06
N CYS A 197 -6.73 12.14 1.28
CA CYS A 197 -6.19 11.30 0.20
C CYS A 197 -5.63 9.97 0.73
N ALA A 198 -5.05 9.94 1.92
CA ALA A 198 -4.50 8.71 2.49
C ALA A 198 -5.57 7.62 2.69
N CYS A 199 -6.83 8.00 2.93
CA CYS A 199 -7.95 7.07 3.07
C CYS A 199 -8.27 6.27 1.80
N ARG A 200 -7.76 6.68 0.62
CA ARG A 200 -7.98 6.00 -0.67
C ARG A 200 -7.10 4.77 -0.88
N TYR A 201 -6.02 4.66 -0.12
CA TYR A 201 -5.00 3.65 -0.32
C TYR A 201 -5.02 2.65 0.84
N PRO A 202 -4.70 1.37 0.55
CA PRO A 202 -4.66 0.35 1.57
C PRO A 202 -3.51 0.64 2.53
N ASP A 203 -3.73 0.43 3.82
CA ASP A 203 -2.63 0.27 4.77
C ASP A 203 -1.91 -1.08 4.58
N ALA A 204 -0.83 -1.30 5.32
CA ALA A 204 0.04 -2.44 5.10
C ALA A 204 -0.66 -3.80 5.34
N GLU A 205 -1.61 -3.86 6.27
CA GLU A 205 -2.46 -5.05 6.51
C GLU A 205 -3.43 -5.24 5.35
N GLU A 206 -4.16 -4.20 4.95
CA GLU A 206 -5.09 -4.23 3.82
C GLU A 206 -4.40 -4.61 2.50
N TYR A 207 -3.13 -4.23 2.32
CA TYR A 207 -2.34 -4.64 1.14
C TYR A 207 -1.88 -6.09 1.21
N ALA A 208 -1.56 -6.61 2.40
CA ALA A 208 -1.26 -8.03 2.58
C ALA A 208 -2.48 -8.91 2.23
N GLU A 209 -3.69 -8.49 2.58
CA GLU A 209 -4.93 -9.17 2.18
C GLU A 209 -5.12 -9.21 0.66
N ILE A 210 -4.77 -8.12 -0.04
CA ILE A 210 -4.78 -8.09 -1.52
C ILE A 210 -3.83 -9.15 -2.07
N LEU A 211 -2.60 -9.23 -1.55
CA LEU A 211 -1.62 -10.23 -1.98
C LEU A 211 -2.12 -11.67 -1.72
N ALA A 212 -2.59 -11.95 -0.51
CA ALA A 212 -3.12 -13.26 -0.12
C ALA A 212 -4.32 -13.69 -0.96
N SER A 213 -5.16 -12.73 -1.38
CA SER A 213 -6.32 -13.01 -2.26
C SER A 213 -5.93 -13.42 -3.68
N GLY A 214 -4.71 -13.09 -4.13
CA GLY A 214 -4.25 -13.29 -5.52
C GLY A 214 -4.94 -12.38 -6.56
N MET A 215 -5.79 -11.44 -6.14
CA MET A 215 -6.43 -10.46 -7.02
C MET A 215 -5.42 -9.43 -7.53
N LYS A 216 -5.51 -9.07 -8.81
CA LYS A 216 -4.54 -8.15 -9.44
C LYS A 216 -5.06 -6.73 -9.56
N ASP A 217 -6.28 -6.59 -10.05
CA ASP A 217 -6.95 -5.31 -10.25
C ASP A 217 -8.48 -5.48 -10.23
N SER A 218 -9.22 -4.37 -10.11
CA SER A 218 -10.69 -4.35 -10.08
C SER A 218 -11.34 -4.89 -11.36
N ARG A 219 -10.66 -4.82 -12.51
CA ARG A 219 -11.17 -5.32 -13.81
C ARG A 219 -11.22 -6.83 -13.85
N SER A 220 -10.39 -7.51 -13.07
CA SER A 220 -10.44 -8.96 -12.90
C SER A 220 -11.59 -9.43 -12.02
N ILE A 221 -12.26 -8.52 -11.29
CA ILE A 221 -13.34 -8.81 -10.35
C ILE A 221 -14.68 -8.69 -11.07
N THR A 222 -15.41 -9.81 -11.18
CA THR A 222 -16.74 -9.83 -11.80
C THR A 222 -17.85 -9.48 -10.80
N ASP A 223 -19.03 -9.14 -11.31
CA ASP A 223 -20.19 -8.93 -10.45
C ASP A 223 -20.62 -10.20 -9.70
N GLU A 224 -20.29 -11.38 -10.23
CA GLU A 224 -20.52 -12.64 -9.53
C GLU A 224 -19.53 -12.84 -8.39
N ASP A 225 -18.24 -12.52 -8.59
CA ASP A 225 -17.24 -12.51 -7.50
C ASP A 225 -17.67 -11.59 -6.36
N ILE A 226 -18.23 -10.43 -6.68
CA ILE A 226 -18.76 -9.48 -5.69
C ILE A 226 -19.93 -10.11 -4.91
N LYS A 227 -20.88 -10.75 -5.60
CA LYS A 227 -22.04 -11.39 -4.95
C LYS A 227 -21.62 -12.57 -4.07
N GLU A 228 -20.79 -13.46 -4.59
CA GLU A 228 -20.26 -14.59 -3.84
C GLU A 228 -19.51 -14.10 -2.61
N SER A 229 -18.63 -13.10 -2.80
CA SER A 229 -17.89 -12.50 -1.69
C SER A 229 -18.82 -11.86 -0.69
N LEU A 230 -19.92 -11.20 -1.06
CA LEU A 230 -20.92 -10.64 -0.13
C LEU A 230 -21.66 -11.70 0.70
N LEU A 231 -21.80 -12.92 0.19
CA LEU A 231 -22.51 -14.01 0.86
C LEU A 231 -21.60 -14.85 1.78
N ASP A 232 -20.30 -14.86 1.53
CA ASP A 232 -19.34 -15.60 2.33
C ASP A 232 -18.95 -14.81 3.59
N CYS A 233 -19.50 -15.21 4.74
CA CYS A 233 -19.20 -14.65 6.07
C CYS A 233 -18.18 -15.50 6.86
N SER A 234 -17.41 -16.35 6.18
CA SER A 234 -16.24 -16.99 6.80
C SER A 234 -15.09 -15.97 6.95
N ARG A 235 -14.09 -16.31 7.76
CA ARG A 235 -12.89 -15.47 7.93
C ARG A 235 -12.12 -15.28 6.63
N GLU A 236 -12.00 -16.33 5.82
CA GLU A 236 -11.38 -16.27 4.49
C GLU A 236 -12.24 -15.42 3.53
N GLY A 237 -13.57 -15.55 3.62
CA GLY A 237 -14.51 -14.72 2.88
C GLY A 237 -14.41 -13.23 3.23
N ASP A 238 -14.29 -12.90 4.51
CA ASP A 238 -14.12 -11.53 4.98
C ASP A 238 -12.78 -10.93 4.50
N GLU A 239 -11.69 -11.68 4.56
CA GLU A 239 -10.39 -11.26 4.01
C GLU A 239 -10.47 -11.03 2.49
N ARG A 240 -11.07 -11.97 1.75
CA ARG A 240 -11.28 -11.82 0.31
C ARG A 240 -12.14 -10.62 -0.03
N PHE A 241 -13.19 -10.37 0.75
CA PHE A 241 -14.06 -9.20 0.59
C PHE A 241 -13.31 -7.89 0.92
N SER A 242 -12.45 -7.90 1.95
CA SER A 242 -11.59 -6.77 2.30
C SER A 242 -10.63 -6.41 1.16
N ALA A 243 -9.97 -7.41 0.57
CA ALA A 243 -9.08 -7.24 -0.59
C ALA A 243 -9.83 -6.67 -1.80
N LEU A 244 -11.02 -7.21 -2.09
CA LEU A 244 -11.91 -6.71 -3.16
C LEU A 244 -12.27 -5.25 -2.95
N LEU A 245 -12.68 -4.87 -1.73
CA LEU A 245 -13.06 -3.50 -1.40
C LEU A 245 -11.87 -2.53 -1.55
N SER A 246 -10.66 -2.94 -1.14
CA SER A 246 -9.43 -2.16 -1.39
C SER A 246 -9.21 -1.91 -2.88
N LEU A 247 -9.28 -2.96 -3.71
CA LEU A 247 -9.02 -2.83 -5.15
C LEU A 247 -10.06 -1.95 -5.85
N LEU A 248 -11.35 -2.10 -5.52
CA LEU A 248 -12.39 -1.20 -6.03
C LEU A 248 -12.13 0.26 -5.64
N THR A 249 -11.61 0.50 -4.43
CA THR A 249 -11.29 1.84 -3.93
C THR A 249 -10.11 2.45 -4.69
N ILE A 250 -9.00 1.71 -4.82
CA ILE A 250 -7.77 2.18 -5.47
C ILE A 250 -8.00 2.48 -6.96
N ASP A 251 -8.77 1.63 -7.64
CA ASP A 251 -9.01 1.77 -9.08
C ASP A 251 -10.15 2.76 -9.41
N GLY A 252 -10.81 3.32 -8.40
CA GLY A 252 -11.96 4.20 -8.59
C GLY A 252 -13.12 3.52 -9.30
N ASP A 253 -13.36 2.23 -9.00
CA ASP A 253 -14.38 1.43 -9.66
C ASP A 253 -15.79 1.96 -9.35
N SER A 254 -16.62 2.11 -10.38
CA SER A 254 -17.97 2.66 -10.24
C SER A 254 -18.90 1.79 -9.37
N ARG A 255 -18.57 0.52 -9.17
CA ARG A 255 -19.31 -0.42 -8.33
C ARG A 255 -19.03 -0.20 -6.84
N LEU A 256 -17.96 0.51 -6.48
CA LEU A 256 -17.51 0.72 -5.09
C LEU A 256 -18.64 1.18 -4.18
N LYS A 257 -19.40 2.19 -4.60
CA LYS A 257 -20.49 2.78 -3.82
C LYS A 257 -21.50 1.72 -3.36
N ASN A 258 -22.02 0.95 -4.32
CA ASN A 258 -23.02 -0.08 -4.06
C ASN A 258 -22.47 -1.23 -3.21
N VAL A 259 -21.21 -1.61 -3.43
CA VAL A 259 -20.55 -2.68 -2.65
C VAL A 259 -20.33 -2.25 -1.20
N ALA A 260 -19.87 -1.02 -0.99
CA ALA A 260 -19.64 -0.46 0.34
C ALA A 260 -20.96 -0.32 1.14
N MET A 261 -22.02 0.20 0.52
CA MET A 261 -23.34 0.28 1.17
C MET A 261 -23.86 -1.11 1.57
N LYS A 262 -23.77 -2.09 0.67
CA LYS A 262 -24.17 -3.48 0.97
C LYS A 262 -23.30 -4.13 2.04
N CYS A 263 -22.02 -3.78 2.13
CA CYS A 263 -21.16 -4.23 3.21
C CYS A 263 -21.70 -3.72 4.55
N ILE A 264 -21.98 -2.42 4.66
CA ILE A 264 -22.47 -1.80 5.90
C ILE A 264 -23.81 -2.43 6.32
N GLU A 265 -24.73 -2.65 5.39
CA GLU A 265 -26.06 -3.22 5.67
C GLU A 265 -26.04 -4.71 6.04
N ASN A 266 -25.17 -5.51 5.42
CA ASN A 266 -25.25 -6.98 5.52
C ASN A 266 -24.14 -7.62 6.38
N ARG A 267 -23.02 -6.91 6.61
CA ARG A 267 -21.89 -7.41 7.41
C ARG A 267 -22.01 -6.97 8.86
N LYS A 268 -21.45 -7.79 9.75
CA LYS A 268 -21.31 -7.48 11.18
C LYS A 268 -19.87 -7.27 11.61
N ASP A 269 -18.92 -7.54 10.72
CA ASP A 269 -17.51 -7.30 11.00
C ASP A 269 -17.23 -5.80 11.02
N TYR A 270 -16.78 -5.31 12.16
CA TYR A 270 -16.51 -3.88 12.37
C TYR A 270 -15.37 -3.38 11.47
N GLY A 271 -14.35 -4.21 11.20
CA GLY A 271 -13.23 -3.83 10.34
C GLY A 271 -13.68 -3.57 8.91
N LEU A 272 -14.46 -4.49 8.35
CA LEU A 272 -15.06 -4.36 7.03
C LEU A 272 -16.04 -3.19 6.93
N GLN A 273 -16.92 -3.02 7.92
CA GLN A 273 -17.83 -1.88 7.94
C GLN A 273 -17.07 -0.55 8.01
N LYS A 274 -16.06 -0.45 8.89
CA LYS A 274 -15.19 0.73 9.00
C LYS A 274 -14.51 1.05 7.66
N LYS A 275 -14.03 0.03 6.95
CA LYS A 275 -13.41 0.18 5.63
C LYS A 275 -14.42 0.64 4.58
N ALA A 276 -15.61 0.05 4.56
CA ALA A 276 -16.69 0.47 3.68
C ALA A 276 -17.09 1.94 3.91
N PHE A 277 -17.20 2.37 5.18
CA PHE A 277 -17.39 3.79 5.51
C PHE A 277 -16.26 4.64 4.94
N ARG A 278 -14.98 4.29 5.18
CA ARG A 278 -13.81 5.02 4.64
C ARG A 278 -13.87 5.16 3.11
N SER A 279 -14.33 4.14 2.40
CA SER A 279 -14.53 4.20 0.94
C SER A 279 -15.64 5.19 0.55
N LEU A 280 -16.77 5.19 1.27
CA LEU A 280 -17.87 6.14 1.03
C LEU A 280 -17.48 7.60 1.32
N LEU A 281 -16.60 7.83 2.31
CA LEU A 281 -16.10 9.19 2.64
C LEU A 281 -15.38 9.88 1.48
N GLN A 282 -14.92 9.11 0.49
CA GLN A 282 -14.22 9.64 -0.69
C GLN A 282 -15.18 10.15 -1.76
N LEU A 283 -16.46 9.77 -1.68
CA LEU A 283 -17.53 10.11 -2.62
C LEU A 283 -18.34 11.32 -2.11
N LYS A 284 -17.64 12.36 -1.65
CA LYS A 284 -18.27 13.61 -1.19
C LYS A 284 -19.20 14.17 -2.27
N GLU A 285 -20.30 14.76 -1.84
CA GLU A 285 -21.35 15.35 -2.70
C GLU A 285 -22.16 14.32 -3.52
N ASP A 286 -21.98 13.01 -3.29
CA ASP A 286 -22.89 11.99 -3.84
C ASP A 286 -24.18 11.93 -3.00
N GLN A 287 -25.30 12.31 -3.62
CA GLN A 287 -26.60 12.38 -2.95
C GLN A 287 -27.04 11.03 -2.37
N GLU A 288 -26.74 9.92 -3.04
CA GLU A 288 -27.14 8.59 -2.57
C GLU A 288 -26.32 8.17 -1.34
N VAL A 289 -25.04 8.54 -1.31
CA VAL A 289 -24.17 8.37 -0.13
C VAL A 289 -24.68 9.22 1.03
N GLU A 290 -25.03 10.47 0.79
CA GLU A 290 -25.59 11.36 1.82
C GLU A 290 -26.87 10.81 2.43
N GLU A 291 -27.84 10.41 1.60
CA GLU A 291 -29.10 9.83 2.05
C GLU A 291 -28.87 8.54 2.85
N PHE A 292 -27.95 7.69 2.39
CA PHE A 292 -27.56 6.47 3.09
C PHE A 292 -26.97 6.76 4.47
N LEU A 293 -26.01 7.70 4.57
CA LEU A 293 -25.35 8.05 5.83
C LEU A 293 -26.30 8.74 6.81
N ILE A 294 -27.20 9.61 6.32
CA ILE A 294 -28.25 10.22 7.14
C ILE A 294 -29.16 9.13 7.69
N ARG A 295 -29.61 8.18 6.85
CA ARG A 295 -30.43 7.05 7.28
C ARG A 295 -29.73 6.24 8.35
N TYR A 296 -28.47 5.88 8.15
CA TYR A 296 -27.64 5.18 9.12
C TYR A 296 -27.58 5.92 10.47
N LEU A 297 -27.33 7.23 10.45
CA LEU A 297 -27.27 8.08 11.65
C LEU A 297 -28.63 8.23 12.36
N VAL A 298 -29.75 8.10 11.66
CA VAL A 298 -31.10 8.20 12.25
C VAL A 298 -31.58 6.86 12.79
N GLU A 299 -31.31 5.77 12.06
CA GLU A 299 -31.92 4.46 12.31
C GLU A 299 -31.13 3.59 13.30
N GLU A 300 -29.80 3.76 13.44
CA GLU A 300 -28.98 2.94 14.36
C GLU A 300 -28.78 3.61 15.74
N PRO A 301 -29.50 3.18 16.80
CA PRO A 301 -29.46 3.81 18.10
C PRO A 301 -28.51 3.04 19.01
N VAL A 302 -27.21 3.22 18.85
CA VAL A 302 -26.23 2.66 19.81
C VAL A 302 -25.24 3.73 20.24
N VAL A 303 -25.37 4.15 21.50
CA VAL A 303 -24.36 4.95 22.19
C VAL A 303 -23.06 4.14 22.23
N GLY A 304 -21.99 4.66 21.61
CA GLY A 304 -20.67 4.02 21.57
C GLY A 304 -20.29 3.37 20.25
N ASP A 305 -21.11 3.50 19.20
CA ASP A 305 -20.74 3.07 17.86
C ASP A 305 -19.72 4.03 17.22
N LYS A 306 -18.48 3.55 17.09
CA LYS A 306 -17.36 4.27 16.46
C LYS A 306 -17.57 4.50 14.96
N LEU A 307 -18.50 3.80 14.31
CA LEU A 307 -18.84 4.02 12.90
C LEU A 307 -19.66 5.29 12.70
N ARG A 308 -20.45 5.71 13.70
CA ARG A 308 -21.16 7.00 13.66
C ARG A 308 -20.20 8.18 13.55
N ASP A 309 -19.07 8.15 14.25
CA ASP A 309 -18.07 9.22 14.16
C ASP A 309 -17.51 9.35 12.73
N LEU A 310 -17.32 8.21 12.04
CA LEU A 310 -16.93 8.20 10.64
C LEU A 310 -18.05 8.76 9.76
N ALA A 311 -19.30 8.35 9.96
CA ALA A 311 -20.43 8.89 9.22
C ALA A 311 -20.61 10.41 9.44
N TYR A 312 -20.40 10.92 10.67
CA TYR A 312 -20.43 12.36 10.95
C TYR A 312 -19.33 13.13 10.23
N SER A 313 -18.12 12.57 10.13
CA SER A 313 -17.00 13.20 9.41
C SER A 313 -17.29 13.43 7.92
N TYR A 314 -18.28 12.73 7.35
CA TYR A 314 -18.77 13.01 6.00
C TYR A 314 -19.43 14.39 5.90
N PHE A 315 -20.03 14.92 6.97
CA PHE A 315 -20.73 16.21 6.95
C PHE A 315 -19.91 17.37 7.49
N GLU A 316 -18.72 17.11 8.01
CA GLU A 316 -17.78 18.16 8.43
C GLU A 316 -17.19 18.88 7.19
N GLU A 317 -17.19 20.22 7.24
CA GLU A 317 -16.53 21.07 6.24
C GLU A 317 -15.01 20.84 6.24
N PRO A 318 -14.34 20.98 5.08
CA PRO A 318 -12.92 20.65 4.91
C PRO A 318 -11.92 21.55 5.64
#